data_AF-A0A8H5BDK8-F1
#
_entry.id   AF-A0A8H5BDK8-F1
#
_cell.length_a   1.000
_cell.length_b   1.000
_cell.length_c   1.000
_cell.angle_alpha   90.00
_cell.angle_beta   90.00
_cell.angle_gamma   90.00
#
_symmetry.space_group_name_H-M   'P 1'
#
loop_
_entity.id
_entity.type
_entity.pdbx_description
1 polymer ?
#
loop_
_entity_poly.entity_id
_entity_poly.type
_entity_poly.pdbx_seq_one_letter_code
_entity_poly.pdbx_strand_id
1 'polypeptide(L)'
;MTVRFGNNRLGFYIFIFILAGTVLGLAANLANLFLPNFHKDFTIFALIVPSLTIFIFLLTIQWATPRSEVMQIFLLGILWLTMASWATDVIGPLQCDSLRGQTTPSKNGTTSFQAFCYEMKVIQAFSWCIFILLVFAFFVLLQLTQQAEMYGRYKIWSEPIRELPWFGEMPGYYNTNTQGMPGQHMMQYPGTPGGYGYPHQGGYPVPNPGHSIIIQPGMNGAPPTITQVPMSQV
;
A
#
# COMPACT_ATOMS: atom_id res chain seq x y z
N MET A 1 4.68 -0.59 10.75
CA MET A 1 3.74 -1.37 9.90
C MET A 1 2.99 -2.36 10.76
N THR A 2 1.67 -2.42 10.69
CA THR A 2 1.00 -3.67 11.08
C THR A 2 1.46 -4.73 10.07
N VAL A 3 2.02 -5.84 10.55
CA VAL A 3 2.53 -6.92 9.66
C VAL A 3 1.43 -7.39 8.70
N ARG A 4 0.17 -7.35 9.17
CA ARG A 4 -1.01 -7.70 8.38
C ARG A 4 -1.27 -6.74 7.22
N PHE A 5 -1.19 -5.43 7.42
CA PHE A 5 -1.39 -4.45 6.35
C PHE A 5 -0.30 -4.58 5.29
N GLY A 6 0.97 -4.69 5.72
CA GLY A 6 2.11 -4.87 4.83
C GLY A 6 1.96 -6.14 3.97
N ASN A 7 1.58 -7.26 4.58
CA ASN A 7 1.39 -8.54 3.88
C ASN A 7 0.21 -8.49 2.90
N ASN A 8 -0.93 -7.91 3.30
CA ASN A 8 -2.09 -7.79 2.42
C ASN A 8 -1.79 -6.88 1.21
N ARG A 9 -1.12 -5.75 1.44
CA ARG A 9 -0.70 -4.83 0.37
C ARG A 9 0.30 -5.48 -0.58
N LEU A 10 1.28 -6.20 -0.04
CA LEU A 10 2.25 -6.95 -0.85
C LEU A 10 1.55 -8.03 -1.68
N GLY A 11 0.63 -8.80 -1.07
CA GLY A 11 -0.15 -9.83 -1.77
C GLY A 11 -0.98 -9.26 -2.91
N PHE A 12 -1.62 -8.10 -2.70
CA PHE A 12 -2.36 -7.39 -3.74
C PHE A 12 -1.47 -6.99 -4.92
N TYR A 13 -0.28 -6.43 -4.66
CA TYR A 13 0.66 -6.07 -5.72
C TYR A 13 1.19 -7.28 -6.47
N ILE A 14 1.54 -8.37 -5.77
CA ILE A 14 2.00 -9.61 -6.41
C ILE A 14 0.89 -10.17 -7.32
N PHE A 15 -0.36 -10.16 -6.85
CA PHE A 15 -1.49 -10.64 -7.63
C PHE A 15 -1.66 -9.83 -8.92
N ILE A 16 -1.71 -8.50 -8.84
CA ILE A 16 -1.79 -7.64 -10.04
C ILE A 16 -0.56 -7.80 -10.92
N PHE A 17 0.64 -7.96 -10.35
CA PHE A 17 1.87 -8.17 -11.12
C PHE A 17 1.78 -9.43 -11.99
N ILE A 18 1.25 -10.52 -11.45
CA ILE A 18 1.03 -11.76 -12.21
C ILE A 18 0.02 -11.52 -13.32
N LEU A 19 -1.11 -10.87 -13.04
CA LEU A 19 -2.14 -10.57 -14.04
C LEU A 19 -1.63 -9.62 -15.14
N ALA A 20 -0.84 -8.60 -14.79
CA ALA A 20 -0.23 -7.70 -15.76
C ALA A 20 0.83 -8.44 -16.60
N GLY A 21 1.57 -9.36 -15.99
CA GLY A 21 2.55 -10.22 -16.66
C GLY A 21 1.91 -11.17 -17.69
N THR A 22 0.74 -11.73 -17.41
CA THR A 22 0.03 -12.57 -18.39
C THR A 22 -0.43 -11.75 -19.59
N VAL A 23 -0.99 -10.55 -19.37
CA VAL A 23 -1.38 -9.64 -20.46
C VAL A 23 -0.15 -9.19 -21.27
N LEU A 24 0.97 -8.88 -20.61
CA LEU A 24 2.22 -8.53 -21.28
C LEU A 24 2.74 -9.68 -22.16
N GLY A 25 2.69 -10.93 -21.65
CA GLY A 25 3.11 -12.11 -22.40
C GLY A 25 2.26 -12.35 -23.65
N LEU A 26 0.94 -12.20 -23.53
CA LEU A 26 0.03 -12.29 -24.68
C LEU A 26 0.26 -11.14 -25.67
N ALA A 27 0.41 -9.91 -25.19
CA ALA A 27 0.71 -8.75 -26.02
C ALA A 27 2.06 -8.90 -26.76
N ALA A 28 3.07 -9.48 -26.13
CA ALA A 28 4.35 -9.79 -26.76
C ALA A 28 4.24 -10.87 -27.85
N ASN A 29 3.40 -11.89 -27.63
CA ASN A 29 3.10 -12.89 -28.66
C ASN A 29 2.42 -12.24 -29.88
N LEU A 30 1.39 -11.42 -29.64
CA LEU A 30 0.71 -10.64 -30.67
C LEU A 30 1.67 -9.70 -31.41
N ALA A 31 2.56 -9.03 -30.69
CA ALA A 31 3.59 -8.17 -31.26
C ALA A 31 4.52 -8.92 -32.21
N ASN A 32 4.95 -10.12 -31.85
CA ASN A 32 5.80 -10.96 -32.71
C ASN A 32 5.08 -11.40 -34.00
N LEU A 33 3.76 -11.59 -33.94
CA LEU A 33 2.94 -12.06 -35.07
C LEU A 33 2.51 -10.93 -36.02
N PHE A 34 2.13 -9.76 -35.48
CA PHE A 34 1.41 -8.73 -36.23
C PHE A 34 2.22 -7.47 -36.55
N LEU A 35 3.29 -7.17 -35.80
CA LEU A 35 4.15 -6.04 -36.16
C LEU A 35 4.97 -6.35 -37.43
N PRO A 36 5.07 -5.41 -38.39
CA PRO A 36 4.65 -4.00 -38.30
C PRO A 36 3.28 -3.65 -38.94
N ASN A 37 2.59 -4.59 -39.58
CA ASN A 37 1.58 -4.26 -40.59
C ASN A 37 0.11 -4.29 -40.11
N PHE A 38 -0.23 -5.03 -39.05
CA PHE A 38 -1.63 -5.24 -38.62
C PHE A 38 -1.86 -4.78 -37.18
N HIS A 39 -2.92 -3.97 -36.93
CA HIS A 39 -3.30 -3.44 -35.60
C HIS A 39 -2.13 -2.96 -34.71
N LYS A 40 -1.18 -2.23 -35.32
CA LYS A 40 0.03 -1.75 -34.64
C LYS A 40 -0.29 -0.89 -33.42
N ASP A 41 -1.31 -0.03 -33.49
CA ASP A 41 -1.60 0.95 -32.45
C ASP A 41 -2.11 0.28 -31.17
N PHE A 42 -3.02 -0.69 -31.32
CA PHE A 42 -3.50 -1.49 -30.19
C PHE A 42 -2.38 -2.33 -29.57
N THR A 43 -1.57 -2.99 -30.41
CA THR A 43 -0.50 -3.87 -29.93
C THR A 43 0.57 -3.10 -29.16
N ILE A 44 0.95 -1.91 -29.64
CA ILE A 44 1.88 -1.02 -28.94
C ILE A 44 1.29 -0.56 -27.60
N PHE A 45 0.02 -0.14 -27.59
CA PHE A 45 -0.66 0.25 -26.36
C PHE A 45 -0.74 -0.91 -25.35
N ALA A 46 -1.03 -2.12 -25.82
CA ALA A 46 -1.10 -3.35 -25.04
C ALA A 46 0.25 -3.77 -24.43
N LEU A 47 1.38 -3.33 -25.00
CA LEU A 47 2.71 -3.52 -24.40
C LEU A 47 3.03 -2.46 -23.36
N ILE A 48 2.68 -1.20 -23.64
CA ILE A 48 3.05 -0.06 -22.80
C ILE A 48 2.36 -0.12 -21.43
N VAL A 49 1.04 -0.35 -21.42
CA VAL A 49 0.25 -0.30 -20.18
C VAL A 49 0.68 -1.33 -19.13
N PRO A 50 0.82 -2.64 -19.43
CA PRO A 50 1.30 -3.60 -18.43
C PRO A 50 2.76 -3.36 -18.04
N SER A 51 3.62 -2.92 -18.97
CA SER A 51 5.02 -2.57 -18.66
C SER A 51 5.09 -1.40 -17.67
N LEU A 52 4.30 -0.36 -17.90
CA LEU A 52 4.19 0.81 -17.02
C LEU A 52 3.58 0.42 -15.68
N THR A 53 2.59 -0.47 -15.65
CA THR A 53 1.99 -1.01 -14.41
C THR A 53 3.05 -1.70 -13.55
N ILE A 54 3.84 -2.59 -14.15
CA ILE A 54 4.93 -3.30 -13.50
C ILE A 54 5.96 -2.30 -12.95
N PHE A 55 6.40 -1.35 -13.78
CA PHE A 55 7.40 -0.36 -13.40
C PHE A 55 6.92 0.53 -12.24
N ILE A 56 5.70 1.06 -12.32
CA ILE A 56 5.13 1.89 -11.24
C ILE A 56 5.04 1.08 -9.95
N PHE A 57 4.55 -0.16 -9.97
CA PHE A 57 4.42 -0.96 -8.75
C PHE A 57 5.76 -1.27 -8.09
N LEU A 58 6.82 -1.49 -8.88
CA LEU A 58 8.18 -1.63 -8.35
C LEU A 58 8.65 -0.35 -7.65
N LEU A 59 8.36 0.83 -8.21
CA LEU A 59 8.67 2.12 -7.57
C LEU A 59 7.83 2.34 -6.30
N THR A 60 6.54 2.00 -6.32
CA THR A 60 5.62 2.14 -5.18
C THR A 60 6.03 1.24 -4.01
N ILE A 61 6.67 0.10 -4.27
CA ILE A 61 7.22 -0.74 -3.19
C ILE A 61 8.34 0.00 -2.42
N GLN A 62 9.16 0.80 -3.12
CA GLN A 62 10.30 1.51 -2.53
C GLN A 62 9.90 2.83 -1.87
N TRP A 63 9.06 3.64 -2.51
CA TRP A 63 8.79 5.04 -2.13
C TRP A 63 7.28 5.34 -2.05
N ALA A 64 6.58 4.63 -1.18
CA ALA A 64 5.13 4.76 -1.05
C ALA A 64 4.67 5.86 -0.10
N THR A 65 3.96 6.85 -0.65
CA THR A 65 3.12 7.81 0.08
C THR A 65 1.65 7.63 -0.34
N PRO A 66 0.66 7.85 0.55
CA PRO A 66 -0.76 7.74 0.18
C PRO A 66 -1.12 8.63 -1.02
N ARG A 67 -0.55 9.84 -1.07
CA ARG A 67 -0.77 10.80 -2.15
C ARG A 67 -0.29 10.26 -3.51
N SER A 68 0.93 9.74 -3.56
CA SER A 68 1.46 9.18 -4.81
C SER A 68 0.71 7.93 -5.23
N GLU A 69 0.34 7.07 -4.27
CA GLU A 69 -0.33 5.80 -4.56
C GLU A 69 -1.74 6.01 -5.13
N VAL A 70 -2.52 6.95 -4.56
CA VAL A 70 -3.85 7.31 -5.10
C VAL A 70 -3.75 7.81 -6.54
N MET A 71 -2.77 8.69 -6.83
CA MET A 71 -2.57 9.21 -8.19
C MET A 71 -2.15 8.09 -9.17
N GLN A 72 -1.26 7.19 -8.74
CA GLN A 72 -0.79 6.07 -9.55
C GLN A 72 -1.94 5.09 -9.86
N ILE A 73 -2.70 4.67 -8.85
CA ILE A 73 -3.81 3.73 -9.02
C ILE A 73 -4.90 4.35 -9.91
N PHE A 74 -5.18 5.64 -9.77
CA PHE A 74 -6.14 6.34 -10.63
C PHE A 74 -5.70 6.35 -12.10
N LEU A 75 -4.44 6.73 -12.38
CA LEU A 75 -3.90 6.74 -13.74
C LEU A 75 -3.85 5.34 -14.36
N LEU A 76 -3.38 4.35 -13.60
CA LEU A 76 -3.37 2.95 -14.02
C LEU A 76 -4.79 2.45 -14.28
N GLY A 77 -5.74 2.80 -13.42
CA GLY A 77 -7.16 2.45 -13.59
C GLY A 77 -7.70 2.95 -14.92
N ILE A 78 -7.44 4.21 -15.29
CA ILE A 78 -7.84 4.75 -16.59
C ILE A 78 -7.18 3.98 -17.75
N LEU A 79 -5.88 3.71 -17.68
CA LEU A 79 -5.16 2.99 -18.73
C LEU A 79 -5.71 1.57 -18.94
N TRP A 80 -5.99 0.84 -17.85
CA TRP A 80 -6.57 -0.50 -17.91
C TRP A 80 -8.02 -0.48 -18.41
N LEU A 81 -8.81 0.53 -18.02
CA LEU A 81 -10.15 0.74 -18.56
C LEU A 81 -10.12 1.01 -20.07
N THR A 82 -9.22 1.87 -20.53
CA THR A 82 -9.02 2.16 -21.96
C THR A 82 -8.58 0.92 -22.72
N MET A 83 -7.71 0.08 -22.15
CA MET A 83 -7.34 -1.19 -22.77
C MET A 83 -8.53 -2.14 -22.89
N ALA A 84 -9.33 -2.25 -21.82
CA ALA A 84 -10.49 -3.13 -21.79
C ALA A 84 -11.56 -2.69 -22.80
N SER A 85 -11.83 -1.38 -22.90
CA SER A 85 -12.79 -0.85 -23.87
C SER A 85 -12.29 -0.98 -25.31
N TRP A 86 -11.01 -0.69 -25.57
CA TRP A 86 -10.44 -0.83 -26.91
C TRP A 86 -10.38 -2.29 -27.36
N ALA A 87 -10.02 -3.22 -26.47
CA ALA A 87 -10.06 -4.65 -26.79
C ALA A 87 -11.50 -5.11 -27.15
N THR A 88 -12.51 -4.53 -26.51
CA THR A 88 -13.93 -4.80 -26.82
C THR A 88 -14.29 -4.29 -28.22
N ASP A 89 -13.83 -3.10 -28.59
CA ASP A 89 -14.09 -2.49 -29.90
C ASP A 89 -13.40 -3.24 -31.05
N VAL A 90 -12.16 -3.70 -30.85
CA VAL A 90 -11.40 -4.45 -31.87
C VAL A 90 -12.05 -5.80 -32.20
N ILE A 91 -12.57 -6.52 -31.20
CA ILE A 91 -13.16 -7.84 -31.41
C ILE A 91 -14.64 -7.74 -31.81
N GLY A 92 -15.35 -6.77 -31.25
CA GLY A 92 -16.80 -6.68 -31.34
C GLY A 92 -17.54 -7.83 -30.61
N PRO A 93 -18.85 -8.00 -30.89
CA PRO A 93 -19.71 -9.01 -30.26
C PRO A 93 -19.54 -10.43 -30.85
N LEU A 94 -18.51 -10.65 -31.67
CA LEU A 94 -18.30 -11.92 -32.37
C LEU A 94 -17.94 -13.05 -31.39
N GLN A 95 -18.46 -14.25 -31.68
CA GLN A 95 -18.09 -15.48 -30.99
C GLN A 95 -16.86 -16.09 -31.66
N CYS A 96 -15.82 -16.43 -30.89
CA CYS A 96 -14.60 -16.98 -31.46
C CYS A 96 -14.81 -18.34 -32.17
N ASP A 97 -15.84 -19.08 -31.79
CA ASP A 97 -16.16 -20.39 -32.38
C ASP A 97 -16.69 -20.30 -33.81
N SER A 98 -17.36 -19.20 -34.17
CA SER A 98 -17.92 -18.99 -35.52
C SER A 98 -16.84 -18.64 -36.55
N LEU A 99 -15.61 -18.41 -36.11
CA LEU A 99 -14.47 -17.99 -36.94
C LEU A 99 -13.56 -19.16 -37.33
N ARG A 100 -14.01 -20.40 -37.07
CA ARG A 100 -13.27 -21.61 -37.39
C ARG A 100 -12.96 -21.70 -38.89
N GLY A 101 -11.69 -21.88 -39.22
CA GLY A 101 -11.21 -21.98 -40.61
C GLY A 101 -10.93 -20.64 -41.29
N GLN A 102 -11.19 -19.50 -40.64
CA GLN A 102 -10.78 -18.19 -41.15
C GLN A 102 -9.34 -17.90 -40.74
N THR A 103 -8.57 -17.32 -41.66
CA THR A 103 -7.18 -16.94 -41.44
C THR A 103 -6.98 -15.45 -41.64
N THR A 104 -6.16 -14.84 -40.80
CA THR A 104 -5.77 -13.43 -40.91
C THR A 104 -4.31 -13.31 -41.35
N PRO A 105 -3.95 -12.28 -42.15
CA PRO A 105 -2.56 -12.02 -42.50
C PRO A 105 -1.69 -11.76 -41.26
N SER A 106 -0.53 -12.41 -41.24
CA SER A 106 0.52 -12.24 -40.22
C SER A 106 1.85 -11.90 -40.91
N LYS A 107 2.86 -11.52 -40.13
CA LYS A 107 4.19 -11.20 -40.66
C LYS A 107 4.83 -12.32 -41.51
N ASN A 108 4.59 -13.58 -41.15
CA ASN A 108 5.23 -14.76 -41.77
C ASN A 108 4.27 -15.62 -42.61
N GLY A 109 3.09 -15.09 -43.01
CA GLY A 109 2.08 -15.84 -43.74
C GLY A 109 0.69 -15.62 -43.16
N THR A 110 -0.09 -16.68 -42.97
CA THR A 110 -1.44 -16.60 -42.39
C THR A 110 -1.47 -17.26 -41.01
N THR A 111 -2.20 -16.65 -40.07
CA THR A 111 -2.47 -17.24 -38.75
C THR A 111 -3.97 -17.48 -38.56
N SER A 112 -4.33 -18.37 -37.65
CA SER A 112 -5.73 -18.65 -37.33
C SER A 112 -6.39 -17.43 -36.69
N PHE A 113 -7.46 -16.93 -37.30
CA PHE A 113 -8.22 -15.81 -36.73
C PHE A 113 -8.95 -16.20 -35.45
N GLN A 114 -9.28 -17.49 -35.30
CA GLN A 114 -9.87 -18.03 -34.09
C GLN A 114 -8.91 -17.94 -32.88
N ALA A 115 -7.63 -18.29 -33.07
CA ALA A 115 -6.63 -18.18 -32.01
C ALA A 115 -6.45 -16.73 -31.55
N PHE A 116 -6.37 -15.80 -32.52
CA PHE A 116 -6.31 -14.36 -32.25
C PHE A 116 -7.53 -13.87 -31.45
N CYS A 117 -8.74 -14.32 -31.80
CA CYS A 117 -9.96 -13.96 -31.08
C CYS A 117 -9.90 -14.41 -29.61
N TYR A 118 -9.44 -15.63 -29.32
CA TYR A 118 -9.31 -16.10 -27.94
C TYR A 118 -8.27 -15.30 -27.15
N GLU A 119 -7.09 -15.04 -27.73
CA GLU A 119 -6.05 -14.24 -27.06
C GLU A 119 -6.55 -12.84 -26.72
N MET A 120 -7.26 -12.19 -27.65
CA MET A 120 -7.85 -10.87 -27.45
C MET A 120 -8.97 -10.88 -26.39
N LYS A 121 -9.83 -11.90 -26.35
CA LYS A 121 -10.85 -12.06 -25.29
C LYS A 121 -10.20 -12.25 -23.91
N VAL A 122 -9.09 -12.96 -23.85
CA VAL A 122 -8.32 -13.15 -22.61
C VAL A 122 -7.75 -11.81 -22.15
N ILE A 123 -7.11 -11.03 -23.04
CA ILE A 123 -6.62 -9.67 -22.73
C ILE A 123 -7.77 -8.78 -22.24
N GLN A 124 -8.93 -8.84 -22.89
CA GLN A 124 -10.13 -8.10 -22.50
C GLN A 124 -10.57 -8.46 -21.06
N ALA A 125 -10.69 -9.75 -20.75
CA ALA A 125 -11.14 -10.23 -19.45
C ALA A 125 -10.17 -9.86 -18.31
N PHE A 126 -8.87 -10.08 -18.53
CA PHE A 126 -7.85 -9.71 -17.54
C PHE A 126 -7.75 -8.20 -17.34
N SER A 127 -7.90 -7.40 -18.40
CA SER A 127 -7.91 -5.94 -18.29
C SER A 127 -9.07 -5.43 -17.44
N TRP A 128 -10.29 -5.98 -17.63
CA TRP A 128 -11.44 -5.66 -16.77
C TRP A 128 -11.22 -6.07 -15.32
N CYS A 129 -10.66 -7.27 -15.11
CA CYS A 129 -10.35 -7.75 -13.76
C CYS A 129 -9.37 -6.81 -13.05
N ILE A 130 -8.26 -6.45 -13.70
CA ILE A 130 -7.26 -5.53 -13.14
C ILE A 130 -7.88 -4.17 -12.86
N PHE A 131 -8.68 -3.63 -13.79
CA PHE A 131 -9.39 -2.36 -13.59
C PHE A 131 -10.26 -2.39 -12.32
N ILE A 132 -11.09 -3.43 -12.16
CA ILE A 132 -11.97 -3.58 -10.98
C ILE A 132 -11.14 -3.65 -9.69
N LEU A 133 -10.04 -4.39 -9.69
CA LEU A 133 -9.14 -4.51 -8.53
C LEU A 133 -8.48 -3.17 -8.18
N LEU A 134 -8.05 -2.39 -9.19
CA LEU A 134 -7.50 -1.05 -8.98
C LEU A 134 -8.54 -0.08 -8.43
N VAL A 135 -9.77 -0.11 -8.94
CA VAL A 135 -10.88 0.70 -8.41
C VAL A 135 -11.19 0.33 -6.96
N PHE A 136 -11.24 -0.97 -6.66
CA PHE A 136 -11.45 -1.44 -5.28
C PHE A 136 -10.33 -0.95 -4.35
N ALA A 137 -9.06 -1.09 -4.76
CA ALA A 137 -7.93 -0.60 -3.98
C ALA A 137 -7.94 0.93 -3.81
N PHE A 138 -8.34 1.68 -4.84
CA PHE A 138 -8.52 3.12 -4.77
C PHE A 138 -9.53 3.50 -3.67
N PHE A 139 -10.70 2.88 -3.65
CA PHE A 139 -11.72 3.13 -2.63
C PHE A 139 -11.24 2.75 -1.22
N VAL A 140 -10.59 1.58 -1.07
CA VAL A 140 -10.06 1.14 0.23
C VAL A 140 -9.01 2.13 0.76
N LEU A 141 -8.09 2.61 -0.08
CA LEU A 141 -7.08 3.59 0.33
C LEU A 141 -7.71 4.92 0.76
N LEU A 142 -8.73 5.39 0.05
CA LEU A 142 -9.43 6.61 0.44
C LEU A 142 -10.14 6.45 1.79
N GLN A 143 -10.85 5.35 2.01
CA GLN A 143 -11.51 5.09 3.29
C GLN A 143 -10.51 5.02 4.45
N LEU A 144 -9.41 4.30 4.27
CA LEU A 144 -8.36 4.19 5.29
C LEU A 144 -7.70 5.54 5.59
N THR A 145 -7.48 6.37 4.57
CA THR A 145 -6.89 7.70 4.74
C THR A 145 -7.85 8.63 5.48
N GLN A 146 -9.14 8.63 5.11
CA GLN A 146 -10.18 9.42 5.79
C GLN A 146 -10.35 9.02 7.26
N GLN A 147 -10.37 7.72 7.55
CA GLN A 147 -10.42 7.23 8.93
C GLN A 147 -9.25 7.75 9.76
N ALA A 148 -8.05 7.73 9.21
CA ALA A 148 -6.86 8.18 9.90
C ALA A 148 -6.78 9.72 10.05
N GLU A 149 -7.39 10.49 9.15
CA GLU A 149 -7.60 11.94 9.36
C GLU A 149 -8.55 12.23 10.51
N MET A 150 -9.64 11.46 10.66
CA MET A 150 -10.58 11.60 11.78
C MET A 150 -9.91 11.36 13.15
N TYR A 151 -8.82 10.58 13.20
CA TYR A 151 -7.99 10.39 14.40
C TYR A 151 -6.98 11.53 14.66
N GLY A 152 -7.04 12.64 13.91
CA GLY A 152 -6.29 13.86 14.20
C GLY A 152 -4.91 13.96 13.51
N ARG A 153 -4.61 13.11 12.52
CA ARG A 153 -3.36 13.19 11.74
C ARG A 153 -3.49 14.08 10.51
N TYR A 154 -3.26 15.37 10.68
CA TYR A 154 -3.37 16.36 9.60
C TYR A 154 -2.33 16.22 8.46
N LYS A 155 -1.23 15.46 8.64
CA LYS A 155 -0.14 15.30 7.66
C LYS A 155 -0.04 13.91 7.02
N ILE A 156 -1.11 13.11 7.11
CA ILE A 156 -1.10 11.71 6.67
C ILE A 156 -0.69 11.51 5.20
N TRP A 157 -1.08 12.44 4.32
CA TRP A 157 -0.81 12.34 2.88
C TRP A 157 0.66 12.41 2.50
N SER A 158 1.49 13.02 3.35
CA SER A 158 2.94 13.15 3.16
C SER A 158 3.74 12.10 3.93
N GLU A 159 3.11 11.36 4.84
CA GLU A 159 3.79 10.37 5.66
C GLU A 159 4.00 9.06 4.89
N PRO A 160 5.13 8.34 5.10
CA PRO A 160 5.34 7.03 4.50
C PRO A 160 4.26 6.03 4.96
N ILE A 161 3.68 5.28 4.02
CA ILE A 161 2.63 4.28 4.30
C ILE A 161 3.07 3.23 5.33
N ARG A 162 4.37 2.98 5.44
CA ARG A 162 4.95 1.99 6.35
C ARG A 162 4.83 2.38 7.83
N GLU A 163 4.73 3.68 8.11
CA GLU A 163 4.77 4.27 9.45
C GLU A 163 3.35 4.57 10.00
N LEU A 164 2.34 4.45 9.14
CA LEU A 164 0.96 4.77 9.48
C LEU A 164 0.25 3.60 10.21
N PRO A 165 -0.42 3.88 11.34
CA PRO A 165 -1.22 2.89 12.06
C PRO A 165 -2.60 2.76 11.40
N TRP A 166 -2.73 1.83 10.47
CA TRP A 166 -3.96 1.64 9.68
C TRP A 166 -5.12 0.98 10.44
N PHE A 167 -4.86 0.33 11.59
CA PHE A 167 -5.86 -0.48 12.32
C PHE A 167 -5.93 -0.16 13.83
N GLY A 168 -5.93 1.13 14.20
CA GLY A 168 -6.13 1.55 15.59
C GLY A 168 -4.99 1.23 16.56
N GLU A 169 -3.82 0.84 16.04
CA GLU A 169 -2.62 0.60 16.84
C GLU A 169 -1.96 1.95 17.22
N MET A 170 -1.49 2.10 18.45
CA MET A 170 -0.82 3.34 18.87
C MET A 170 0.46 3.60 18.06
N PRO A 171 0.75 4.86 17.69
CA PRO A 171 1.99 5.23 17.00
C PRO A 171 3.21 4.76 17.81
N GLY A 172 4.09 3.98 17.18
CA GLY A 172 5.35 3.51 17.80
C GLY A 172 5.38 2.02 18.19
N TYR A 173 4.31 1.25 18.00
CA TYR A 173 4.23 -0.10 18.57
C TYR A 173 4.77 -1.27 17.71
N TYR A 174 5.28 -1.06 16.48
CA TYR A 174 5.71 -2.19 15.63
C TYR A 174 6.99 -1.94 14.81
N ASN A 175 8.15 -2.24 15.42
CA ASN A 175 9.25 -3.11 14.92
C ASN A 175 10.54 -3.00 15.78
N THR A 176 10.51 -3.43 17.05
CA THR A 176 11.71 -3.73 17.85
C THR A 176 12.04 -5.23 17.92
N ASN A 177 11.48 -6.05 17.02
CA ASN A 177 11.93 -7.44 16.82
C ASN A 177 13.10 -7.55 15.82
N THR A 178 13.90 -6.50 15.66
CA THR A 178 15.25 -6.62 15.12
C THR A 178 16.15 -7.18 16.21
N GLN A 179 16.22 -8.50 16.22
CA GLN A 179 17.29 -9.29 16.81
C GLN A 179 18.65 -8.67 16.41
N GLY A 180 19.30 -7.97 17.34
CA GLY A 180 20.70 -7.54 17.20
C GLY A 180 20.96 -6.05 16.98
N MET A 181 20.49 -5.17 17.88
CA MET A 181 21.29 -3.99 18.25
C MET A 181 21.06 -3.64 19.73
N PRO A 182 22.05 -3.87 20.61
CA PRO A 182 22.00 -3.39 21.98
C PRO A 182 22.25 -1.88 21.95
N GLY A 183 21.18 -1.12 22.14
CA GLY A 183 21.26 0.30 22.43
C GLY A 183 21.01 1.18 21.23
N GLN A 184 19.80 1.74 21.16
CA GLN A 184 19.62 3.17 21.00
C GLN A 184 18.29 3.60 21.65
N HIS A 185 18.45 4.13 22.86
CA HIS A 185 17.77 5.33 23.35
C HIS A 185 16.24 5.30 23.51
N MET A 186 15.74 4.48 24.45
CA MET A 186 15.00 5.13 25.54
C MET A 186 15.99 6.06 26.25
N MET A 187 15.62 7.30 26.52
CA MET A 187 16.40 8.22 27.37
C MET A 187 16.58 7.60 28.76
N GLN A 188 17.56 6.72 28.88
CA GLN A 188 18.11 6.26 30.13
C GLN A 188 19.16 7.30 30.50
N TYR A 189 18.75 8.20 31.41
CA TYR A 189 19.62 9.17 32.04
C TYR A 189 20.86 8.43 32.59
N PRO A 190 22.08 8.94 32.35
CA PRO A 190 23.31 8.22 32.67
C PRO A 190 23.44 8.07 34.19
N GLY A 191 23.34 6.83 34.65
CA GLY A 191 23.65 6.45 36.02
C GLY A 191 25.17 6.48 36.22
N THR A 192 25.67 7.57 36.80
CA THR A 192 27.03 7.69 37.32
C THR A 192 27.21 6.76 38.53
N PRO A 193 28.32 6.01 38.62
CA PRO A 193 28.59 5.13 39.74
C PRO A 193 29.22 5.91 40.89
N GLY A 194 28.50 6.00 42.01
CA GLY A 194 29.03 6.45 43.29
C GLY A 194 28.68 7.88 43.68
N GLY A 195 28.44 8.06 44.98
CA GLY A 195 28.51 9.37 45.63
C GLY A 195 27.20 9.85 46.25
N TYR A 196 27.11 9.68 47.57
CA TYR A 196 26.49 10.58 48.55
C TYR A 196 25.61 11.74 48.05
N GLY A 197 24.35 11.74 48.53
CA GLY A 197 23.66 12.93 49.03
C GLY A 197 23.07 13.90 48.01
N TYR A 198 21.73 13.96 47.93
CA TYR A 198 20.87 15.15 48.08
C TYR A 198 19.43 14.80 47.63
N PRO A 199 18.38 15.42 48.20
CA PRO A 199 17.00 15.01 47.98
C PRO A 199 16.49 15.56 46.66
N HIS A 200 16.20 14.66 45.72
CA HIS A 200 15.74 15.00 44.38
C HIS A 200 14.25 15.36 44.41
N GLN A 201 13.99 16.66 44.40
CA GLN A 201 12.71 17.28 44.08
C GLN A 201 12.35 16.94 42.62
N GLY A 202 11.15 16.37 42.37
CA GLY A 202 10.56 16.30 41.03
C GLY A 202 10.13 14.93 40.48
N GLY A 203 10.21 13.85 41.24
CA GLY A 203 9.66 12.55 40.83
C GLY A 203 8.19 12.40 41.25
N TYR A 204 7.30 12.09 40.31
CA TYR A 204 5.95 11.59 40.65
C TYR A 204 6.12 10.35 41.52
N PRO A 205 5.68 10.35 42.78
CA PRO A 205 5.89 9.21 43.65
C PRO A 205 4.99 8.07 43.20
N VAL A 206 5.59 6.91 42.97
CA VAL A 206 4.88 5.68 42.62
C VAL A 206 3.89 5.37 43.76
N PRO A 207 2.60 5.16 43.49
CA PRO A 207 1.61 4.89 44.53
C PRO A 207 1.94 3.57 45.22
N ASN A 208 2.28 3.65 46.52
CA ASN A 208 2.40 2.46 47.36
C ASN A 208 1.00 2.03 47.81
N PRO A 209 0.64 0.73 47.69
CA PRO A 209 -0.63 0.23 48.18
C PRO A 209 -0.85 0.59 49.66
N GLY A 210 -2.05 1.07 50.02
CA GLY A 210 -2.38 1.43 51.41
C GLY A 210 -2.11 2.88 51.82
N HIS A 211 -1.66 3.75 50.90
CA HIS A 211 -1.42 5.17 51.16
C HIS A 211 -2.38 6.05 50.33
N SER A 212 -2.87 7.14 50.92
CA SER A 212 -3.61 8.19 50.21
C SER A 212 -2.64 9.28 49.74
N ILE A 213 -2.89 9.82 48.55
CA ILE A 213 -2.06 10.87 47.95
C ILE A 213 -2.78 12.21 48.13
N ILE A 214 -2.15 13.15 48.83
CA ILE A 214 -2.63 14.52 48.95
C ILE A 214 -1.72 15.41 48.11
N ILE A 215 -2.33 16.12 47.16
CA ILE A 215 -1.64 17.08 46.29
C ILE A 215 -2.02 18.48 46.78
N GLN A 216 -1.05 19.23 47.31
CA GLN A 216 -1.25 20.62 47.70
C GLN A 216 -0.79 21.55 46.56
N PRO A 217 -1.66 22.45 46.06
CA PRO A 217 -1.27 23.46 45.09
C PRO A 217 -0.17 24.35 45.66
N GLY A 218 0.92 24.56 44.91
CA GLY A 218 1.98 25.47 45.33
C GLY A 218 1.50 26.93 45.28
N MET A 219 1.79 27.70 46.34
CA MET A 219 1.56 29.14 46.33
C MET A 219 2.58 29.84 45.40
N ASN A 220 2.15 30.87 44.67
CA ASN A 220 2.99 31.70 43.79
C ASN A 220 3.68 30.94 42.63
N GLY A 221 3.00 29.96 42.02
CA GLY A 221 3.52 29.23 40.85
C GLY A 221 4.62 28.23 41.18
N ALA A 222 4.86 27.96 42.47
CA ALA A 222 5.74 26.88 42.89
C ALA A 222 5.16 25.50 42.49
N PRO A 223 6.02 24.50 42.23
CA PRO A 223 5.57 23.15 41.90
C PRO A 223 4.70 22.56 43.03
N PRO A 224 3.66 21.78 42.70
CA PRO A 224 2.77 21.18 43.69
C PRO A 224 3.54 20.22 44.60
N THR A 225 3.22 20.25 45.90
CA THR A 225 3.81 19.31 46.86
C THR A 225 2.92 18.08 46.95
N ILE A 226 3.52 16.91 46.73
CA ILE A 226 2.84 15.62 46.78
C ILE A 226 3.25 14.92 48.08
N THR A 227 2.29 14.66 48.96
CA THR A 227 2.51 13.93 50.22
C THR A 227 1.71 12.64 50.22
N GLN A 228 2.34 11.52 50.56
CA GLN A 228 1.63 10.26 50.79
C GLN A 228 1.41 10.07 52.29
N VAL A 229 0.17 9.81 52.70
CA VAL A 229 -0.19 9.54 54.10
C VAL A 229 -0.70 8.10 54.23
N PRO A 230 -0.25 7.31 55.22
CA PRO A 230 -0.80 5.98 55.45
C PRO A 230 -2.29 6.05 55.78
N MET A 231 -3.11 5.18 55.19
CA MET A 231 -4.56 5.15 55.48
C MET A 231 -4.91 4.73 56.91
N SER A 232 -3.94 4.31 57.73
CA SER A 232 -4.16 3.95 59.14
C SER A 232 -4.28 5.16 60.08
N GLN A 233 -4.15 6.39 59.57
CA GLN A 233 -4.20 7.63 60.37
C GLN A 233 -5.22 8.67 59.89
N VAL A 234 -6.16 8.27 59.01
CA VAL A 234 -7.31 9.10 58.61
C VAL A 234 -8.58 8.61 59.30
#